data_AF-A0A845Y5D1-F1
#
_entry.id   AF-A0A845Y5D1-F1
#
_cell.length_a   1.000
_cell.length_b   1.000
_cell.length_c   1.000
_cell.angle_alpha   90.00
_cell.angle_beta   90.00
_cell.angle_gamma   90.00
#
_symmetry.space_group_name_H-M   'P 1'
#
loop_
_entity.id
_entity.type
_entity.pdbx_description
1 polymer ?
#
loop_
_entity_poly.entity_id
_entity_poly.type
_entity_poly.pdbx_seq_one_letter_code
_entity_poly.pdbx_strand_id
1 'polypeptide(L)'
;MSPITTEAAPVAITQLPTQYDLPCDDGIPMETQRHFMQMQMLIDTLYHWLAQREDGYVGGNMFLYFSAAQLKNEDFRGPDVFVVLGVPKGERRSWVVWDEAQAPNVIIELLSESTATNDKTEKKQVYQNKVRVPEYFWYDP
;
A
#
# COMPACT_ATOMS: atom_id res chain seq x y z
N MET A 1 12.01 -38.85 -22.62
CA MET A 1 11.85 -38.73 -21.16
C MET A 1 11.37 -37.32 -20.89
N SER A 2 10.15 -37.15 -20.39
CA SER A 2 9.62 -35.83 -20.02
C SER A 2 9.94 -35.55 -18.55
N PRO A 3 10.30 -34.31 -18.16
CA PRO A 3 10.56 -33.99 -16.76
C PRO A 3 9.23 -33.90 -15.99
N ILE A 4 9.22 -34.48 -14.80
CA ILE A 4 8.13 -34.35 -13.82
C ILE A 4 8.34 -32.98 -13.15
N THR A 5 7.49 -32.01 -13.48
CA THR A 5 7.39 -30.79 -12.70
C THR A 5 6.65 -31.14 -11.41
N THR A 6 7.35 -31.15 -10.28
CA THR A 6 6.74 -31.24 -8.95
C THR A 6 6.03 -29.92 -8.68
N GLU A 7 4.73 -29.88 -8.94
CA GLU A 7 3.84 -28.79 -8.53
C GLU A 7 3.75 -28.80 -7.00
N ALA A 8 4.23 -27.73 -6.35
CA ALA A 8 4.14 -27.59 -4.90
C ALA A 8 2.67 -27.51 -4.49
N ALA A 9 2.26 -28.37 -3.56
CA ALA A 9 0.88 -28.44 -3.08
C ALA A 9 0.43 -27.08 -2.50
N PRO A 10 -0.83 -26.66 -2.74
CA PRO A 10 -1.33 -25.40 -2.22
C PRO A 10 -1.39 -25.47 -0.68
N VAL A 11 -0.61 -24.60 -0.03
CA VAL A 11 -0.70 -24.39 1.43
C VAL A 11 -2.13 -23.93 1.75
N ALA A 12 -2.84 -24.70 2.57
CA ALA A 12 -4.13 -24.31 3.10
C ALA A 12 -3.91 -23.18 4.13
N ILE A 13 -4.32 -21.97 3.77
CA ILE A 13 -4.22 -20.80 4.65
C ILE A 13 -5.31 -20.94 5.72
N THR A 14 -4.95 -21.48 6.89
CA THR A 14 -5.85 -21.61 8.05
C THR A 14 -5.97 -20.30 8.84
N GLN A 15 -5.02 -19.38 8.67
CA GLN A 15 -4.98 -18.05 9.26
C GLN A 15 -4.27 -17.08 8.30
N LEU A 16 -4.79 -15.86 8.13
CA LEU A 16 -4.18 -14.86 7.24
C LEU A 16 -2.84 -14.35 7.81
N PRO A 17 -1.81 -14.14 6.98
CA PRO A 17 -0.51 -13.64 7.41
C PRO A 17 -0.60 -12.21 7.93
N THR A 18 0.28 -11.86 8.86
CA THR A 18 0.40 -10.50 9.41
C THR A 18 1.42 -9.68 8.61
N GLN A 19 1.59 -8.40 8.95
CA GLN A 19 2.65 -7.57 8.38
C GLN A 19 4.08 -8.12 8.59
N TYR A 20 4.29 -9.06 9.52
CA TYR A 20 5.61 -9.66 9.77
C TYR A 20 5.92 -10.85 8.86
N ASP A 21 4.88 -11.43 8.24
CA ASP A 21 4.98 -12.62 7.40
C ASP A 21 5.02 -12.27 5.90
N LEU A 22 4.87 -10.98 5.56
CA LEU A 22 4.71 -10.48 4.20
C LEU A 22 5.89 -9.59 3.78
N PRO A 23 6.16 -9.50 2.45
CA PRO A 23 7.11 -8.52 1.92
C PRO A 23 6.80 -7.08 2.36
N CYS A 24 7.84 -6.24 2.38
CA CYS A 24 7.72 -4.81 2.68
C CYS A 24 8.56 -3.92 1.73
N ASP A 25 9.16 -4.51 0.68
CA ASP A 25 9.96 -3.85 -0.37
C ASP A 25 9.91 -4.73 -1.65
N ASP A 26 9.98 -4.12 -2.84
CA ASP A 26 9.94 -4.77 -4.18
C ASP A 26 11.27 -4.62 -4.94
N GLY A 27 12.25 -3.90 -4.40
CA GLY A 27 13.56 -3.73 -5.04
C GLY A 27 13.55 -2.89 -6.33
N ILE A 28 12.54 -2.03 -6.52
CA ILE A 28 12.37 -1.14 -7.68
C ILE A 28 13.29 0.12 -7.57
N PRO A 29 13.64 0.80 -8.69
CA PRO A 29 14.66 1.86 -8.72
C PRO A 29 14.39 3.05 -7.81
N MET A 30 15.49 3.66 -7.37
CA MET A 30 15.52 4.79 -6.42
C MET A 30 14.66 5.98 -6.84
N GLU A 31 13.99 6.54 -5.86
CA GLU A 31 13.24 7.77 -5.98
C GLU A 31 14.08 8.95 -6.46
N THR A 32 13.44 9.85 -7.21
CA THR A 32 14.05 11.15 -7.51
C THR A 32 14.04 12.02 -6.26
N GLN A 33 15.01 12.93 -6.14
CA GLN A 33 15.04 13.89 -5.02
C GLN A 33 13.74 14.69 -4.91
N ARG A 34 13.15 15.08 -6.05
CA ARG A 34 11.90 15.84 -6.08
C ARG A 34 10.74 15.02 -5.50
N HIS A 35 10.54 13.80 -5.99
CA HIS A 35 9.45 12.92 -5.54
C HIS A 35 9.59 12.60 -4.05
N PHE A 36 10.80 12.25 -3.60
CA PHE A 36 11.09 12.05 -2.18
C PHE A 36 10.72 13.27 -1.33
N MET A 37 11.13 14.48 -1.73
CA MET A 37 10.82 15.70 -0.99
C MET A 37 9.32 16.02 -0.95
N GLN A 38 8.59 15.75 -2.03
CA GLN A 38 7.14 15.95 -2.08
C GLN A 38 6.42 14.97 -1.16
N MET A 39 6.80 13.70 -1.19
CA MET A 39 6.26 12.68 -0.30
C MET A 39 6.56 13.01 1.16
N GLN A 40 7.82 13.32 1.49
CA GLN A 40 8.23 13.70 2.85
C GLN A 40 7.42 14.89 3.37
N MET A 41 7.28 15.95 2.58
CA MET A 41 6.51 17.14 2.95
C MET A 41 5.05 16.81 3.24
N LEU A 42 4.44 15.97 2.41
CA LEU A 42 3.05 15.57 2.55
C LEU A 42 2.84 14.68 3.79
N ILE A 43 3.70 13.67 3.98
CA ILE A 43 3.66 12.77 5.14
C ILE A 43 3.89 13.56 6.43
N ASP A 44 4.90 14.42 6.50
CA ASP A 44 5.20 15.22 7.70
C ASP A 44 4.02 16.13 8.08
N THR A 45 3.41 16.77 7.09
CA THR A 45 2.25 17.65 7.30
C THR A 45 1.07 16.86 7.88
N LEU A 46 0.75 15.71 7.29
CA LEU A 46 -0.34 14.84 7.74
C LEU A 46 -0.04 14.19 9.09
N TYR A 47 1.22 13.83 9.34
CA TYR A 47 1.68 13.27 10.61
C TYR A 47 1.47 14.27 11.74
N HIS A 48 1.87 15.53 11.54
CA HIS A 48 1.66 16.58 12.54
C HIS A 48 0.18 16.89 12.77
N TRP A 49 -0.65 16.84 11.73
CA TRP A 49 -2.11 16.95 11.87
C TRP A 49 -2.70 15.77 12.67
N LEU A 50 -2.30 14.53 12.36
CA LEU A 50 -2.71 13.32 13.10
C LEU A 50 -2.17 13.28 14.53
N ALA A 51 -1.02 13.89 14.80
CA ALA A 51 -0.43 13.93 16.14
C ALA A 51 -1.36 14.62 17.15
N GLN A 52 -2.19 15.57 16.71
CA GLN A 52 -3.20 16.25 17.52
C GLN A 52 -4.47 15.42 17.75
N ARG A 53 -4.57 14.22 17.18
CA ARG A 53 -5.70 13.29 17.34
C ARG A 53 -5.33 12.12 18.25
N GLU A 54 -6.34 11.45 18.79
CA GLU A 54 -6.15 10.22 19.57
C GLU A 54 -5.75 9.05 18.68
N ASP A 55 -6.32 9.00 17.47
CA ASP A 55 -6.21 7.90 16.53
C ASP A 55 -5.82 8.36 15.11
N GLY A 56 -5.27 7.40 14.37
CA GLY A 56 -4.92 7.55 12.97
C GLY A 56 -3.47 7.23 12.66
N TYR A 57 -3.23 6.99 11.39
CA TYR A 57 -1.95 6.62 10.81
C TYR A 57 -1.79 7.31 9.46
N VAL A 58 -0.58 7.78 9.17
CA VAL A 58 -0.16 8.17 7.82
C VAL A 58 1.08 7.35 7.48
N GLY A 59 1.11 6.84 6.26
CA GLY A 59 2.25 6.13 5.71
C GLY A 59 2.35 6.37 4.23
N GLY A 60 3.39 5.81 3.63
CA GLY A 60 3.72 6.00 2.23
C GLY A 60 4.92 5.16 1.88
N ASN A 61 5.11 4.87 0.59
CA ASN A 61 6.20 4.03 0.10
C ASN A 61 6.35 2.70 0.89
N MET A 62 5.21 2.08 1.20
CA MET A 62 5.13 0.76 1.84
C MET A 62 3.97 -0.03 1.24
N PHE A 63 4.03 -1.35 1.33
CA PHE A 63 3.02 -2.21 0.72
C PHE A 63 1.68 -2.18 1.44
N LEU A 64 0.63 -2.06 0.63
CA LEU A 64 -0.77 -2.18 1.00
C LEU A 64 -1.32 -3.53 0.53
N TYR A 65 -1.66 -4.39 1.49
CA TYR A 65 -2.27 -5.70 1.28
C TYR A 65 -3.76 -5.66 1.58
N PHE A 66 -4.59 -6.03 0.60
CA PHE A 66 -6.05 -5.88 0.69
C PHE A 66 -6.85 -7.12 0.26
N SER A 67 -6.20 -8.22 -0.15
CA SER A 67 -6.88 -9.51 -0.36
C SER A 67 -5.97 -10.70 -0.08
N ALA A 68 -6.49 -11.64 0.71
CA ALA A 68 -5.84 -12.92 0.98
C ALA A 68 -5.67 -13.80 -0.26
N ALA A 69 -6.63 -13.78 -1.19
CA ALA A 69 -6.57 -14.54 -2.42
C ALA A 69 -5.43 -14.06 -3.34
N GLN A 70 -5.01 -12.81 -3.16
CA GLN A 70 -3.99 -12.15 -3.96
C GLN A 70 -2.57 -12.31 -3.41
N LEU A 71 -2.42 -12.87 -2.20
CA LEU A 71 -1.10 -13.22 -1.64
C LEU A 71 -0.30 -14.17 -2.54
N LYS A 72 -0.99 -14.96 -3.37
CA LYS A 72 -0.37 -15.87 -4.34
C LYS A 72 0.03 -15.20 -5.65
N ASN A 73 -0.50 -14.01 -5.92
CA ASN A 73 -0.36 -13.31 -7.20
C ASN A 73 0.33 -11.94 -7.06
N GLU A 74 0.91 -11.63 -5.90
CA GLU A 74 1.61 -10.37 -5.62
C GLU A 74 0.77 -9.10 -5.89
N ASP A 75 -0.56 -9.18 -5.78
CA ASP A 75 -1.45 -8.04 -6.11
C ASP A 75 -1.55 -7.04 -4.93
N PHE A 76 -0.41 -6.72 -4.29
CA PHE A 76 -0.28 -5.59 -3.37
C PHE A 76 -0.02 -4.30 -4.17
N ARG A 77 -0.16 -3.14 -3.52
CA ARG A 77 0.20 -1.86 -4.13
C ARG A 77 1.05 -1.03 -3.17
N GLY A 78 2.03 -0.31 -3.67
CA GLY A 78 2.75 0.73 -2.95
C GLY A 78 2.16 2.10 -3.31
N PRO A 79 1.23 2.65 -2.51
CA PRO A 79 0.83 4.04 -2.64
C PRO A 79 1.94 4.98 -2.14
N ASP A 80 2.11 6.12 -2.81
CA ASP A 80 3.08 7.13 -2.36
C ASP A 80 2.72 7.68 -0.98
N VAL A 81 1.44 8.00 -0.75
CA VAL A 81 0.93 8.38 0.58
C VAL A 81 -0.47 7.82 0.80
N PHE A 82 -0.76 7.38 2.02
CA PHE A 82 -2.10 7.00 2.46
C PHE A 82 -2.37 7.42 3.91
N VAL A 83 -3.64 7.64 4.22
CA VAL A 83 -4.11 8.02 5.56
C VAL A 83 -5.18 7.05 6.02
N VAL A 84 -5.10 6.67 7.29
CA VAL A 84 -6.08 5.82 7.97
C VAL A 84 -6.50 6.50 9.26
N LEU A 85 -7.79 6.55 9.54
CA LEU A 85 -8.40 7.08 10.75
C LEU A 85 -8.97 5.93 11.59
N GLY A 86 -9.21 6.14 12.89
CA GLY A 86 -9.82 5.10 13.73
C GLY A 86 -8.85 4.01 14.21
N VAL A 87 -7.56 4.12 13.89
CA VAL A 87 -6.55 3.10 14.19
C VAL A 87 -5.56 3.56 15.26
N PRO A 88 -5.05 2.66 16.12
CA PRO A 88 -4.03 3.02 17.10
C PRO A 88 -2.75 3.51 16.44
N LYS A 89 -2.11 4.50 17.08
CA LYS A 89 -0.78 4.96 16.68
C LYS A 89 0.24 3.82 16.82
N GLY A 90 1.22 3.81 15.92
CA GLY A 90 2.34 2.88 15.98
C GLY A 90 2.96 2.68 14.60
N GLU A 91 4.20 2.24 14.58
CA GLU A 91 4.90 1.90 13.33
C GLU A 91 4.25 0.69 12.66
N ARG A 92 4.35 0.64 11.32
CA ARG A 92 3.96 -0.50 10.48
C ARG A 92 5.06 -0.81 9.49
N ARG A 93 5.27 -2.10 9.20
CA ARG A 93 6.14 -2.56 8.10
C ARG A 93 5.42 -2.53 6.76
N SER A 94 4.13 -2.85 6.81
CA SER A 94 3.21 -2.89 5.68
C SER A 94 1.82 -2.56 6.21
N TRP A 95 0.94 -2.03 5.37
CA TRP A 95 -0.48 -1.91 5.73
C TRP A 95 -1.23 -3.16 5.31
N VAL A 96 -1.73 -3.92 6.27
CA VAL A 96 -2.46 -5.17 6.01
C VAL A 96 -3.90 -5.01 6.43
N VAL A 97 -4.82 -4.87 5.47
CA VAL A 97 -6.22 -4.48 5.73
C VAL A 97 -6.95 -5.45 6.65
N TRP A 98 -6.67 -6.76 6.56
CA TRP A 98 -7.30 -7.76 7.43
C TRP A 98 -6.66 -7.86 8.82
N ASP A 99 -5.42 -7.39 8.99
CA ASP A 99 -4.73 -7.32 10.28
C ASP A 99 -5.21 -6.09 11.06
N GLU A 100 -5.33 -4.95 10.37
CA GLU A 100 -5.81 -3.68 10.93
C GLU A 100 -7.35 -3.60 11.01
N ALA A 101 -8.06 -4.51 10.32
CA ALA A 101 -9.49 -4.45 10.07
C ALA A 101 -9.97 -3.12 9.45
N GLN A 102 -9.07 -2.39 8.79
CA GLN A 102 -9.32 -1.05 8.28
C GLN A 102 -8.56 -0.81 6.96
N ALA A 103 -9.28 -0.34 5.94
CA ALA A 103 -8.70 0.13 4.69
C ALA A 103 -8.34 1.62 4.79
N PRO A 104 -7.40 2.12 3.97
CA PRO A 104 -7.12 3.54 3.89
C PRO A 104 -8.37 4.39 3.62
N ASN A 105 -8.46 5.52 4.31
CA ASN A 105 -9.46 6.55 4.05
C ASN A 105 -9.10 7.40 2.83
N VAL A 106 -7.80 7.68 2.67
CA VAL A 106 -7.25 8.48 1.59
C VAL A 106 -6.02 7.78 1.01
N ILE A 107 -5.90 7.78 -0.31
CA ILE A 107 -4.65 7.48 -1.02
C ILE A 107 -4.31 8.66 -1.94
N ILE A 108 -3.03 9.03 -1.96
CA ILE A 108 -2.47 10.11 -2.78
C ILE A 108 -1.27 9.55 -3.54
N GLU A 109 -1.30 9.64 -4.87
CA GLU A 109 -0.16 9.28 -5.74
C GLU A 109 0.50 10.56 -6.31
N LEU A 110 1.82 10.62 -6.27
CA LEU A 110 2.65 11.69 -6.82
C LEU A 110 3.18 11.23 -8.17
N LEU A 111 2.69 11.85 -9.23
CA LEU A 111 2.92 11.34 -10.57
C LEU A 111 4.36 11.54 -11.03
N SER A 112 4.90 10.52 -11.67
CA SER A 112 6.10 10.58 -12.50
C SER A 112 5.74 10.33 -13.96
N GLU A 113 6.61 10.73 -14.91
CA GLU A 113 6.41 10.40 -16.33
C GLU A 113 6.21 8.90 -16.56
N SER A 114 6.91 8.06 -15.78
CA SER A 114 6.84 6.60 -15.87
C SER A 114 5.57 5.99 -15.29
N THR A 115 4.97 6.59 -14.26
CA THR A 115 3.84 6.00 -13.51
C THR A 115 2.50 6.66 -13.78
N ALA A 116 2.48 7.88 -14.34
CA ALA A 116 1.28 8.70 -14.49
C ALA A 116 0.10 7.98 -15.16
N THR A 117 0.35 7.20 -16.22
CA THR A 117 -0.70 6.43 -16.90
C THR A 117 -1.28 5.37 -15.97
N ASN A 118 -0.43 4.63 -15.25
CA ASN A 118 -0.84 3.58 -14.33
C ASN A 118 -1.65 4.15 -13.15
N ASP A 119 -1.14 5.22 -12.52
CA ASP A 119 -1.79 5.90 -11.38
C ASP A 119 -3.18 6.43 -11.79
N LYS A 120 -3.29 7.10 -12.95
CA LYS A 120 -4.57 7.62 -13.46
C LYS A 120 -5.57 6.52 -13.86
N THR A 121 -5.12 5.28 -14.07
CA THR A 121 -5.96 4.19 -14.61
C THR A 121 -6.01 2.95 -13.72
N GLU A 122 -5.11 1.98 -13.88
CA GLU A 122 -5.18 0.68 -13.22
C GLU A 122 -5.11 0.80 -11.69
N LYS A 123 -4.14 1.56 -11.15
CA LYS A 123 -4.01 1.78 -9.71
C LYS A 123 -5.29 2.39 -9.13
N LYS A 124 -5.83 3.45 -9.76
CA LYS A 124 -7.14 4.01 -9.39
C LYS A 124 -8.25 2.95 -9.38
N GLN A 125 -8.36 2.11 -10.41
CA GLN A 125 -9.39 1.07 -10.48
C GLN A 125 -9.23 0.05 -9.36
N VAL A 126 -7.99 -0.33 -9.01
CA VAL A 126 -7.70 -1.24 -7.90
C VAL A 126 -8.11 -0.60 -6.57
N TYR A 127 -7.69 0.63 -6.29
CA TYR A 127 -8.04 1.31 -5.05
C TYR A 127 -9.56 1.54 -4.92
N GLN A 128 -10.23 1.85 -6.01
CA GLN A 128 -11.69 2.05 -6.03
C GLN A 128 -12.46 0.73 -5.86
N ASN A 129 -12.16 -0.28 -6.67
CA ASN A 129 -13.03 -1.46 -6.80
C ASN A 129 -12.65 -2.59 -5.85
N LYS A 130 -11.35 -2.75 -5.55
CA LYS A 130 -10.83 -3.82 -4.69
C LYS A 130 -10.62 -3.33 -3.26
N VAL A 131 -9.89 -2.23 -3.08
CA VAL A 131 -9.60 -1.68 -1.74
C VAL A 131 -10.78 -0.90 -1.19
N ARG A 132 -11.57 -0.27 -2.07
CA ARG A 132 -12.72 0.60 -1.74
C ARG A 132 -12.33 1.81 -0.90
N VAL A 133 -11.21 2.44 -1.26
CA VAL A 133 -10.77 3.69 -0.65
C VAL A 133 -11.79 4.79 -0.96
N PRO A 134 -12.29 5.52 0.06
CA PRO A 134 -13.25 6.61 -0.12
C PRO A 134 -12.72 7.76 -0.99
N GLU A 135 -11.45 8.14 -0.78
CA GLU A 135 -10.83 9.27 -1.47
C GLU A 135 -9.51 8.87 -2.13
N TYR A 136 -9.40 9.12 -3.44
CA TYR A 136 -8.20 8.87 -4.22
C TYR A 136 -7.80 10.14 -4.97
N PHE A 137 -6.59 10.62 -4.70
CA PHE A 137 -6.00 11.79 -5.34
C PHE A 137 -4.74 11.41 -6.11
N TRP A 138 -4.43 12.20 -7.13
CA TRP A 138 -3.13 12.20 -7.77
C TRP A 138 -2.69 13.64 -8.00
N TYR A 139 -1.38 13.89 -7.97
CA TYR A 139 -0.79 15.21 -8.19
C TYR A 139 0.31 15.13 -9.25
N ASP A 140 0.23 16.01 -10.25
CA ASP A 140 1.19 16.13 -11.37
C ASP A 140 2.09 17.37 -11.11
N PRO A 141 3.36 17.20 -10.71
CA PRO A 141 4.25 18.27 -10.25
C PRO A 141 4.61 19.39 -11.22
#